data_AF-A0A855LG60-F1
#
_entry.id   AF-A0A855LG60-F1
#
_cell.length_a   1.000
_cell.length_b   1.000
_cell.length_c   1.000
_cell.angle_alpha   90.00
_cell.angle_beta   90.00
_cell.angle_gamma   90.00
#
_symmetry.space_group_name_H-M   'P 1'
#
loop_
_entity.id
_entity.type
_entity.pdbx_description
1 polymer ?
#
loop_
_entity_poly.entity_id
_entity_poly.type
_entity_poly.pdbx_seq_one_letter_code
_entity_poly.pdbx_strand_id
1 'polypeptide(L)'
;MSTTHNLFDEDERDEFIAELKEWPNTDWGTDDARHSVSPFISFYFPPAPDNHQEAALMMVDIHEAFEQLLGKPYTVGTHPVSERPHPYGSTRLPDLREQARKISSDKTFVFNFTDEKNHATSPTTAGYFWRTSFLEYEGSYNPYSSITFYYRWQWWLDTREAWRRFVLKTIDLLKAHQVYSGFAMANPLEFGTRSAITTWERALTPSFYGLDIDYAFCMNSELVHGIRPPTWAFLLADHWREKLDLTREQVRTTLSHPRISITELQSGQWIELGEQPELYPVDKGVPELPMLLNKLLKPIRNDDLGLLGFGQWDGDPNERFTDADSRRWISRFDTDSDWPTPAMRFIAPSPMPSVQISTPMPLRMVAGTACIQDGWWLVPGQAETRRAFKQGEMMPNLDAAFTDDLVTWQRDLDQTPPEPARYANAHDPAPREGRWEVESDRFIARDVQLNEPLPAHEGRVVRWHWTVSGMRANSGQPCPYPGAWVCEYKPGSKQVIEHGVLMPTVDGERVVWLWMGLEPS
;
A
#
# COMPACT_ATOMS: atom_id res chain seq x y z
N MET A 1 28.10 -13.85 -8.27
CA MET A 1 29.07 -14.35 -7.28
C MET A 1 28.83 -15.84 -7.11
N SER A 2 29.87 -16.66 -7.11
CA SER A 2 29.81 -18.07 -6.71
C SER A 2 30.02 -18.08 -5.20
N THR A 3 29.02 -18.52 -4.43
CA THR A 3 29.16 -18.69 -2.99
C THR A 3 29.65 -20.12 -2.73
N THR A 4 30.72 -20.27 -1.96
CA THR A 4 31.25 -21.60 -1.57
C THR A 4 30.56 -22.17 -0.33
N HIS A 5 29.57 -21.45 0.21
CA HIS A 5 28.86 -21.76 1.45
C HIS A 5 27.35 -21.60 1.23
N ASN A 6 26.57 -22.33 2.03
CA ASN A 6 25.13 -22.10 2.13
C ASN A 6 24.85 -20.68 2.60
N LEU A 7 23.80 -20.06 2.06
CA LEU A 7 23.35 -18.73 2.45
C LEU A 7 22.73 -18.74 3.86
N PHE A 8 22.06 -19.84 4.20
CA PHE A 8 21.40 -20.11 5.47
C PHE A 8 21.34 -21.63 5.70
N ASP A 9 21.14 -22.06 6.94
CA ASP A 9 20.84 -23.44 7.29
C ASP A 9 19.32 -23.74 7.36
N GLU A 10 18.97 -24.98 7.69
CA GLU A 10 17.56 -25.41 7.73
C GLU A 10 16.77 -24.76 8.86
N ASP A 11 17.40 -24.51 10.01
CA ASP A 11 16.75 -23.90 11.18
C ASP A 11 16.46 -22.43 10.89
N GLU A 12 17.42 -21.72 10.29
CA GLU A 12 17.26 -20.31 9.86
C GLU A 12 16.14 -20.16 8.81
N ARG A 13 16.07 -21.08 7.84
CA ARG A 13 14.99 -21.10 6.86
C ARG A 13 13.63 -21.32 7.53
N ASP A 14 13.55 -22.29 8.45
CA ASP A 14 12.30 -22.67 9.09
C ASP A 14 11.80 -21.59 10.05
N GLU A 15 12.70 -20.87 10.73
CA GLU A 15 12.39 -19.68 11.50
C GLU A 15 11.79 -18.59 10.60
N PHE A 16 12.42 -18.28 9.46
CA PHE A 16 11.88 -17.27 8.54
C PHE A 16 10.50 -17.66 8.00
N ILE A 17 10.28 -18.95 7.69
CA ILE A 17 8.96 -19.46 7.30
C ILE A 17 7.93 -19.26 8.43
N ALA A 18 8.30 -19.53 9.68
CA ALA A 18 7.40 -19.35 10.82
C ALA A 18 7.01 -17.88 10.99
N GLU A 19 7.98 -16.98 10.93
CA GLU A 19 7.75 -15.53 11.03
C GLU A 19 6.86 -15.01 9.89
N LEU A 20 7.08 -15.47 8.65
CA LEU A 20 6.27 -15.06 7.50
C LEU A 20 4.81 -15.51 7.58
N LYS A 21 4.52 -16.59 8.32
CA LYS A 21 3.14 -17.03 8.59
C LYS A 21 2.43 -16.10 9.59
N GLU A 22 3.17 -15.49 10.51
CA GLU A 22 2.63 -14.53 11.49
C GLU A 22 2.54 -13.12 10.91
N TRP A 23 3.57 -12.71 10.18
CA TRP A 23 3.70 -11.38 9.59
C TRP A 23 4.34 -11.46 8.20
N PRO A 24 3.62 -11.14 7.11
CA PRO A 24 4.07 -11.40 5.74
C PRO A 24 5.11 -10.40 5.21
N ASN A 25 5.48 -9.39 6.03
CA ASN A 25 6.52 -8.42 5.70
C ASN A 25 7.63 -8.44 6.76
N THR A 26 8.39 -9.53 6.71
CA THR A 26 9.50 -9.82 7.61
C THR A 26 10.77 -10.02 6.80
N ASP A 27 11.90 -9.82 7.45
CA ASP A 27 13.22 -9.94 6.86
C ASP A 27 14.10 -10.89 7.68
N TRP A 28 14.98 -11.58 6.97
CA TRP A 28 15.98 -12.45 7.55
C TRP A 28 17.35 -12.08 6.98
N GLY A 29 18.38 -12.04 7.83
CA GLY A 29 19.74 -11.82 7.37
C GLY A 29 20.76 -11.71 8.49
N THR A 30 21.97 -11.38 8.07
CA THR A 30 23.07 -11.08 8.98
C THR A 30 23.15 -9.56 9.21
N ASP A 31 24.10 -9.13 10.05
CA ASP A 31 24.44 -7.72 10.20
C ASP A 31 24.97 -7.08 8.89
N ASP A 32 25.46 -7.90 7.96
CA ASP A 32 26.00 -7.43 6.67
C ASP A 32 24.92 -7.14 5.64
N ALA A 33 23.85 -7.95 5.59
CA ALA A 33 22.72 -7.74 4.69
C ALA A 33 21.48 -8.52 5.16
N ARG A 34 20.32 -7.88 5.04
CA ARG A 34 19.01 -8.47 5.37
C ARG A 34 18.12 -8.56 4.15
N HIS A 35 17.41 -9.67 3.99
CA HIS A 35 16.57 -9.95 2.83
C HIS A 35 15.13 -10.12 3.28
N SER A 36 14.20 -9.39 2.66
CA SER A 36 12.81 -9.32 3.13
C SER A 36 11.81 -9.79 2.09
N VAL A 37 10.71 -10.37 2.58
CA VAL A 37 9.47 -10.40 1.82
C VAL A 37 8.75 -9.08 2.06
N SER A 38 8.32 -8.41 1.00
CA SER A 38 7.59 -7.14 1.10
C SER A 38 6.43 -7.12 0.11
N PRO A 39 5.36 -6.36 0.41
CA PRO A 39 4.35 -6.12 -0.60
C PRO A 39 4.96 -5.28 -1.72
N PHE A 40 4.54 -5.59 -2.94
CA PHE A 40 5.07 -4.94 -4.14
C PHE A 40 3.95 -4.59 -5.12
N ILE A 41 4.28 -3.73 -6.07
CA ILE A 41 3.52 -3.60 -7.31
C ILE A 41 4.45 -3.32 -8.48
N SER A 42 4.24 -4.04 -9.59
CA SER A 42 5.02 -3.90 -10.81
C SER A 42 4.12 -3.59 -11.99
N PHE A 43 4.47 -2.55 -12.73
CA PHE A 43 3.80 -2.09 -13.95
C PHE A 43 4.68 -2.42 -15.15
N TYR A 44 4.10 -3.04 -16.18
CA TYR A 44 4.74 -3.32 -17.45
C TYR A 44 3.95 -2.64 -18.56
N PHE A 45 4.62 -1.79 -19.34
CA PHE A 45 3.99 -0.96 -20.36
C PHE A 45 4.82 -0.96 -21.65
N PRO A 46 4.16 -0.84 -22.82
CA PRO A 46 4.85 -0.88 -24.11
C PRO A 46 5.90 0.23 -24.21
N PRO A 47 7.02 -0.02 -24.93
CA PRO A 47 7.93 1.05 -25.26
C PRO A 47 7.20 2.11 -26.11
N ALA A 48 7.46 3.38 -25.82
CA ALA A 48 6.82 4.52 -26.49
C ALA A 48 7.82 5.21 -27.43
N PRO A 49 8.10 4.67 -28.64
CA PRO A 49 9.16 5.20 -29.52
C PRO A 49 8.99 6.67 -29.87
N ASP A 50 7.77 7.04 -30.26
CA ASP A 50 7.45 8.40 -30.73
C ASP A 50 7.31 9.40 -29.58
N ASN A 51 7.04 8.91 -28.35
CA ASN A 51 6.78 9.73 -27.16
C ASN A 51 7.77 9.41 -26.03
N HIS A 52 8.99 9.01 -26.36
CA HIS A 52 9.96 8.44 -25.43
C HIS A 52 10.38 9.42 -24.32
N GLN A 53 10.43 10.73 -24.60
CA GLN A 53 10.69 11.79 -23.60
C GLN A 53 9.50 11.99 -22.67
N GLU A 54 8.28 11.98 -23.22
CA GLU A 54 7.04 12.08 -22.45
C GLU A 54 6.89 10.88 -21.50
N ALA A 55 7.16 9.67 -21.98
CA ALA A 55 7.18 8.46 -21.15
C ALA A 55 8.22 8.57 -20.03
N ALA A 56 9.43 9.05 -20.32
CA ALA A 56 10.47 9.27 -19.31
C ALA A 56 10.05 10.30 -18.26
N LEU A 57 9.46 11.43 -18.67
CA LEU A 57 8.93 12.45 -17.74
C LEU A 57 7.79 11.91 -16.89
N MET A 58 6.90 11.11 -17.49
CA MET A 58 5.79 10.47 -16.79
C MET A 58 6.29 9.51 -15.71
N MET A 59 7.36 8.75 -15.97
CA MET A 59 7.98 7.90 -14.94
C MET A 59 8.49 8.73 -13.76
N VAL A 60 9.07 9.92 -14.02
CA VAL A 60 9.49 10.85 -12.95
C VAL A 60 8.29 11.41 -12.19
N ASP A 61 7.20 11.77 -12.87
CA ASP A 61 5.97 12.23 -12.21
C ASP A 61 5.36 11.13 -11.31
N ILE A 62 5.35 9.89 -11.78
CA ILE A 62 4.86 8.72 -11.01
C ILE A 62 5.75 8.47 -9.79
N HIS A 63 7.08 8.58 -9.95
CA HIS A 63 8.02 8.51 -8.83
C HIS A 63 7.73 9.56 -7.77
N GLU A 64 7.65 10.84 -8.17
CA GLU A 64 7.43 11.96 -7.24
C GLU A 64 6.07 11.85 -6.53
N ALA A 65 5.03 11.39 -7.23
CA ALA A 65 3.71 11.15 -6.65
C ALA A 65 3.72 10.03 -5.60
N PHE A 66 4.42 8.92 -5.88
CA PHE A 66 4.56 7.83 -4.92
C PHE A 66 5.40 8.26 -3.71
N GLU A 67 6.50 8.96 -3.94
CA GLU A 67 7.35 9.50 -2.87
C GLU A 67 6.57 10.43 -1.94
N GLN A 68 5.75 11.31 -2.50
CA GLN A 68 4.93 12.24 -1.73
C GLN A 68 3.93 11.50 -0.84
N LEU A 69 3.34 10.41 -1.34
CA LEU A 69 2.40 9.59 -0.58
C LEU A 69 3.06 8.93 0.65
N LEU A 70 4.36 8.66 0.57
CA LEU A 70 5.14 8.03 1.62
C LEU A 70 5.82 9.03 2.58
N GLY A 71 5.74 10.33 2.30
CA GLY A 71 6.41 11.36 3.10
C GLY A 71 7.92 11.45 2.87
N LYS A 72 8.40 11.18 1.65
CA LYS A 72 9.82 11.26 1.24
C LYS A 72 10.74 10.30 2.00
N PRO A 73 10.58 8.99 1.82
CA PRO A 73 11.27 7.96 2.62
C PRO A 73 12.70 7.64 2.14
N TYR A 74 13.11 8.08 0.95
CA TYR A 74 14.33 7.55 0.32
C TYR A 74 15.61 8.11 0.95
N THR A 75 16.61 7.23 1.07
CA THR A 75 17.94 7.59 1.59
C THR A 75 19.04 7.48 0.54
N VAL A 76 18.83 6.64 -0.48
CA VAL A 76 19.76 6.42 -1.59
C VAL A 76 19.01 6.45 -2.92
N GLY A 77 19.63 7.05 -3.94
CA GLY A 77 19.21 6.96 -5.35
C GLY A 77 20.37 6.55 -6.26
N THR A 78 20.08 6.11 -7.48
CA THR A 78 21.11 5.81 -8.48
C THR A 78 21.28 6.92 -9.50
N HIS A 79 22.53 7.14 -9.93
CA HIS A 79 22.80 8.03 -11.05
C HIS A 79 22.30 7.39 -12.36
N PRO A 80 21.46 8.05 -13.18
CA PRO A 80 20.78 7.41 -14.31
C PRO A 80 21.68 6.92 -15.45
N VAL A 81 22.89 7.48 -15.59
CA VAL A 81 23.90 7.04 -16.57
C VAL A 81 24.91 6.04 -16.00
N SER A 82 25.49 6.29 -14.82
CA SER A 82 26.53 5.41 -14.25
C SER A 82 25.97 4.28 -13.39
N GLU A 83 24.67 4.34 -13.08
CA GLU A 83 23.91 3.44 -12.19
C GLU A 83 24.48 3.34 -10.76
N ARG A 84 25.44 4.21 -10.41
CA ARG A 84 26.07 4.20 -9.09
C ARG A 84 25.13 4.76 -8.02
N PRO A 85 25.07 4.14 -6.84
CA PRO A 85 24.27 4.62 -5.72
C PRO A 85 24.92 5.85 -5.05
N HIS A 86 24.11 6.84 -4.72
CA HIS A 86 24.49 8.06 -4.01
C HIS A 86 23.41 8.44 -2.98
N PRO A 87 23.77 9.15 -1.90
CA PRO A 87 22.77 9.67 -0.97
C PRO A 87 21.69 10.47 -1.70
N TYR A 88 20.44 10.25 -1.34
CA TYR A 88 19.30 10.94 -1.93
C TYR A 88 19.41 12.45 -1.70
N GLY A 89 19.17 13.25 -2.74
CA GLY A 89 19.38 14.71 -2.74
C GLY A 89 20.84 15.16 -2.90
N SER A 90 21.80 14.25 -3.08
CA SER A 90 23.20 14.62 -3.38
C SER A 90 23.33 15.31 -4.74
N THR A 91 24.28 16.23 -4.88
CA THR A 91 24.65 16.85 -6.17
C THR A 91 25.20 15.86 -7.19
N ARG A 92 25.52 14.63 -6.78
CA ARG A 92 25.89 13.53 -7.68
C ARG A 92 24.67 12.88 -8.35
N LEU A 93 23.46 13.10 -7.83
CA LEU A 93 22.24 12.71 -8.52
C LEU A 93 21.81 13.87 -9.41
N PRO A 94 21.80 13.70 -10.74
CA PRO A 94 21.39 14.75 -11.65
C PRO A 94 19.87 14.98 -11.59
N ASP A 95 19.42 16.13 -12.08
CA ASP A 95 17.99 16.40 -12.27
C ASP A 95 17.39 15.41 -13.28
N LEU A 96 16.49 14.55 -12.79
CA LEU A 96 15.87 13.50 -13.61
C LEU A 96 14.98 14.06 -14.71
N ARG A 97 14.33 15.21 -14.50
CA ARG A 97 13.49 15.84 -15.52
C ARG A 97 14.36 16.42 -16.65
N GLU A 98 15.51 16.99 -16.32
CA GLU A 98 16.48 17.37 -17.35
C GLU A 98 17.01 16.18 -18.14
N GLN A 99 17.31 15.06 -17.48
CA GLN A 99 17.77 13.84 -18.15
C GLN A 99 16.67 13.26 -19.06
N ALA A 100 15.44 13.18 -18.57
CA ALA A 100 14.28 12.71 -19.32
C ALA A 100 14.01 13.54 -20.60
N ARG A 101 14.29 14.85 -20.59
CA ARG A 101 14.17 15.70 -21.79
C ARG A 101 15.28 15.51 -22.82
N LYS A 102 16.41 14.94 -22.41
CA LYS A 102 17.61 14.75 -23.26
C LYS A 102 17.72 13.33 -23.81
N ILE A 103 16.94 12.39 -23.29
CA ILE A 103 17.02 10.99 -23.69
C ILE A 103 16.49 10.80 -25.11
N SER A 104 17.14 9.94 -25.89
CA SER A 104 16.70 9.48 -27.21
C SER A 104 15.93 8.16 -27.12
N SER A 105 15.18 7.79 -28.15
CA SER A 105 14.40 6.54 -28.18
C SER A 105 15.27 5.27 -28.14
N ASP A 106 16.47 5.31 -28.69
CA ASP A 106 17.42 4.18 -28.76
C ASP A 106 18.21 3.93 -27.46
N LYS A 107 17.95 4.71 -26.40
CA LYS A 107 18.64 4.58 -25.11
C LYS A 107 17.69 4.10 -24.02
N THR A 108 18.22 3.47 -22.99
CA THR A 108 17.44 3.18 -21.78
C THR A 108 17.39 4.42 -20.88
N PHE A 109 16.33 4.56 -20.09
CA PHE A 109 16.25 5.56 -19.03
C PHE A 109 15.94 4.84 -17.72
N VAL A 110 16.95 4.77 -16.84
CA VAL A 110 16.92 3.96 -15.63
C VAL A 110 17.28 4.81 -14.43
N PHE A 111 16.52 4.69 -13.35
CA PHE A 111 16.82 5.34 -12.08
C PHE A 111 16.08 4.61 -10.97
N ASN A 112 16.71 4.45 -9.81
CA ASN A 112 16.19 3.62 -8.73
C ASN A 112 16.41 4.29 -7.38
N PHE A 113 15.54 3.99 -6.43
CA PHE A 113 15.59 4.52 -5.07
C PHE A 113 15.31 3.45 -4.03
N THR A 114 15.92 3.61 -2.87
CA THR A 114 15.70 2.77 -1.69
C THR A 114 15.74 3.62 -0.43
N ASP A 115 14.98 3.21 0.58
CA ASP A 115 15.09 3.73 1.94
C ASP A 115 16.27 3.14 2.72
N GLU A 116 16.93 2.11 2.19
CA GLU A 116 18.09 1.48 2.81
C GLU A 116 19.41 2.16 2.49
N LYS A 117 20.18 2.47 3.54
CA LYS A 117 21.56 2.98 3.37
C LYS A 117 22.50 1.88 2.86
N ASN A 118 22.28 0.65 3.33
CA ASN A 118 22.98 -0.52 2.85
C ASN A 118 22.25 -1.05 1.61
N HIS A 119 22.75 -0.74 0.42
CA HIS A 119 22.12 -1.16 -0.83
C HIS A 119 22.12 -2.68 -1.06
N ALA A 120 22.83 -3.45 -0.24
CA ALA A 120 22.77 -4.91 -0.24
C ALA A 120 21.55 -5.45 0.53
N THR A 121 20.90 -4.61 1.34
CA THR A 121 19.73 -4.98 2.14
C THR A 121 18.44 -4.71 1.36
N SER A 122 17.48 -5.61 1.49
CA SER A 122 16.14 -5.48 0.93
C SER A 122 15.45 -4.23 1.47
N PRO A 123 14.84 -3.42 0.59
CA PRO A 123 14.17 -2.20 1.02
C PRO A 123 12.86 -2.49 1.75
N THR A 124 12.55 -1.64 2.74
CA THR A 124 11.16 -1.55 3.22
C THR A 124 10.33 -0.64 2.31
N THR A 125 10.96 0.29 1.60
CA THR A 125 10.33 1.13 0.58
C THR A 125 11.30 1.45 -0.55
N ALA A 126 10.92 1.16 -1.80
CA ALA A 126 11.76 1.39 -2.95
C ALA A 126 10.94 1.66 -4.22
N GLY A 127 11.61 2.26 -5.21
CA GLY A 127 11.09 2.46 -6.55
C GLY A 127 12.16 2.18 -7.58
N TYR A 128 11.88 1.25 -8.50
CA TYR A 128 12.76 0.86 -9.61
C TYR A 128 12.10 1.25 -10.92
N PHE A 129 12.82 1.98 -11.76
CA PHE A 129 12.27 2.56 -12.99
C PHE A 129 13.15 2.18 -14.16
N TRP A 130 12.56 1.52 -15.15
CA TRP A 130 13.27 1.08 -16.34
C TRP A 130 12.48 1.38 -17.60
N ARG A 131 12.85 2.43 -18.31
CA ARG A 131 12.40 2.64 -19.69
C ARG A 131 13.32 1.90 -20.64
N THR A 132 12.76 0.97 -21.40
CA THR A 132 13.51 0.25 -22.43
C THR A 132 13.87 1.17 -23.58
N SER A 133 14.99 0.85 -24.25
CA SER A 133 15.30 1.41 -25.56
C SER A 133 14.38 0.80 -26.61
N PHE A 134 14.05 1.58 -27.63
CA PHE A 134 13.34 1.10 -28.81
C PHE A 134 14.31 1.04 -30.00
N LEU A 135 14.33 -0.09 -30.70
CA LEU A 135 15.10 -0.29 -31.92
C LEU A 135 14.14 -0.52 -33.09
N GLU A 136 14.36 0.18 -34.20
CA GLU A 136 13.48 0.16 -35.38
C GLU A 136 14.18 -0.54 -36.55
N TYR A 137 14.28 -1.87 -36.48
CA TYR A 137 14.73 -2.69 -37.61
C TYR A 137 14.01 -4.03 -37.67
N GLU A 138 13.98 -4.65 -38.84
CA GLU A 138 13.26 -5.92 -39.05
C GLU A 138 13.80 -7.03 -38.11
N GLY A 139 12.91 -7.61 -37.30
CA GLY A 139 13.28 -8.59 -36.27
C GLY A 139 13.72 -8.00 -34.92
N SER A 140 13.68 -6.67 -34.75
CA SER A 140 13.93 -6.05 -33.44
C SER A 140 12.87 -6.47 -32.43
N TYR A 141 13.32 -7.01 -31.30
CA TYR A 141 12.49 -7.36 -30.17
C TYR A 141 12.49 -6.21 -29.16
N ASN A 142 11.31 -5.63 -28.88
CA ASN A 142 11.16 -4.44 -28.04
C ASN A 142 10.51 -4.83 -26.69
N PRO A 143 11.30 -5.03 -25.62
CA PRO A 143 10.79 -5.43 -24.30
C PRO A 143 9.93 -4.34 -23.66
N TYR A 144 9.09 -4.74 -22.70
CA TYR A 144 8.32 -3.78 -21.90
C TYR A 144 9.22 -2.85 -21.09
N SER A 145 8.81 -1.59 -20.98
CA SER A 145 9.30 -0.74 -19.89
C SER A 145 8.62 -1.14 -18.58
N SER A 146 9.26 -0.87 -17.45
CA SER A 146 8.74 -1.26 -16.13
C SER A 146 8.92 -0.20 -15.05
N ILE A 147 8.00 -0.23 -14.08
CA ILE A 147 8.11 0.44 -12.80
C ILE A 147 7.76 -0.57 -11.71
N THR A 148 8.62 -0.74 -10.71
CA THR A 148 8.37 -1.62 -9.56
C THR A 148 8.49 -0.82 -8.27
N PHE A 149 7.50 -0.95 -7.40
CA PHE A 149 7.53 -0.39 -6.06
C PHE A 149 7.49 -1.48 -5.00
N TYR A 150 8.29 -1.30 -3.96
CA TYR A 150 8.12 -1.98 -2.67
C TYR A 150 7.70 -0.95 -1.62
N TYR A 151 6.89 -1.37 -0.66
CA TYR A 151 6.40 -0.48 0.39
C TYR A 151 6.17 -1.25 1.69
N ARG A 152 6.11 -0.53 2.82
CA ARG A 152 5.88 -1.13 4.13
C ARG A 152 4.47 -1.69 4.23
N TRP A 153 4.34 -2.90 4.76
CA TRP A 153 3.04 -3.54 4.95
C TRP A 153 2.13 -2.75 5.88
N GLN A 154 2.65 -2.30 7.02
CA GLN A 154 1.87 -1.48 7.96
C GLN A 154 1.39 -0.18 7.31
N TRP A 155 2.25 0.49 6.54
CA TRP A 155 1.84 1.69 5.80
C TRP A 155 0.72 1.39 4.81
N TRP A 156 0.78 0.26 4.09
CA TRP A 156 -0.30 -0.13 3.18
C TRP A 156 -1.60 -0.37 3.95
N LEU A 157 -1.55 -1.06 5.10
CA LEU A 157 -2.72 -1.29 5.95
C LEU A 157 -3.40 0.03 6.34
N ASP A 158 -2.62 1.07 6.62
CA ASP A 158 -3.08 2.38 7.06
C ASP A 158 -3.51 3.30 5.89
N THR A 159 -3.12 3.00 4.65
CA THR A 159 -3.27 3.92 3.51
C THR A 159 -3.88 3.29 2.25
N ARG A 160 -4.52 2.12 2.36
CA ARG A 160 -5.06 1.31 1.26
C ARG A 160 -5.75 2.11 0.16
N GLU A 161 -6.67 3.00 0.51
CA GLU A 161 -7.44 3.81 -0.46
C GLU A 161 -6.58 4.82 -1.22
N ALA A 162 -5.58 5.41 -0.56
CA ALA A 162 -4.67 6.35 -1.20
C ALA A 162 -3.70 5.61 -2.14
N TRP A 163 -3.17 4.47 -1.69
CA TRP A 163 -2.39 3.56 -2.53
C TRP A 163 -3.19 3.10 -3.75
N ARG A 164 -4.42 2.64 -3.55
CA ARG A 164 -5.28 2.13 -4.63
C ARG A 164 -5.57 3.20 -5.68
N ARG A 165 -5.91 4.43 -5.25
CA ARG A 165 -6.07 5.57 -6.19
C ARG A 165 -4.80 5.86 -6.99
N PHE A 166 -3.63 5.79 -6.33
CA PHE A 166 -2.34 5.93 -7.02
C PHE A 166 -2.13 4.82 -8.06
N VAL A 167 -2.44 3.57 -7.73
CA VAL A 167 -2.31 2.42 -8.65
C VAL A 167 -3.19 2.58 -9.87
N LEU A 168 -4.50 2.80 -9.69
CA LEU A 168 -5.45 2.90 -10.81
C LEU A 168 -5.09 4.06 -11.75
N LYS A 169 -4.71 5.21 -11.17
CA LYS A 169 -4.23 6.36 -11.96
C LYS A 169 -2.96 6.02 -12.73
N THR A 170 -2.00 5.33 -12.10
CA THR A 170 -0.74 4.93 -12.74
C THR A 170 -0.97 3.95 -13.89
N ILE A 171 -1.93 3.01 -13.75
CA ILE A 171 -2.34 2.10 -14.84
C ILE A 171 -2.79 2.88 -16.08
N ASP A 172 -3.70 3.85 -15.90
CA ASP A 172 -4.25 4.64 -17.00
C ASP A 172 -3.19 5.54 -17.64
N LEU A 173 -2.34 6.19 -16.83
CA LEU A 173 -1.25 7.04 -17.31
C LEU A 173 -0.27 6.26 -18.19
N LEU A 174 0.20 5.12 -17.70
CA LEU A 174 1.18 4.30 -18.42
C LEU A 174 0.57 3.53 -19.59
N LYS A 175 -0.77 3.45 -19.66
CA LYS A 175 -1.47 2.49 -20.52
C LYS A 175 -0.88 1.08 -20.34
N ALA A 176 -0.73 0.69 -19.07
CA ALA A 176 -0.03 -0.53 -18.71
C ALA A 176 -0.69 -1.75 -19.38
N HIS A 177 0.14 -2.67 -19.89
CA HIS A 177 -0.33 -3.93 -20.47
C HIS A 177 -0.46 -5.01 -19.40
N GLN A 178 0.41 -5.00 -18.40
CA GLN A 178 0.34 -5.93 -17.28
C GLN A 178 0.71 -5.21 -15.99
N VAL A 179 -0.01 -5.50 -14.92
CA VAL A 179 0.30 -5.00 -13.58
C VAL A 179 0.09 -6.14 -12.60
N TYR A 180 1.03 -6.32 -11.68
CA TYR A 180 0.98 -7.38 -10.67
C TYR A 180 1.26 -6.79 -9.30
N SER A 181 0.50 -7.22 -8.30
CA SER A 181 0.71 -6.86 -6.91
C SER A 181 0.43 -8.07 -6.01
N GLY A 182 1.18 -8.14 -4.92
CA GLY A 182 1.20 -9.26 -3.97
C GLY A 182 2.39 -9.10 -3.02
N PHE A 183 2.91 -10.22 -2.52
CA PHE A 183 4.18 -10.26 -1.81
C PHE A 183 5.27 -10.86 -2.70
N ALA A 184 6.46 -10.30 -2.65
CA ALA A 184 7.64 -10.84 -3.31
C ALA A 184 8.85 -10.63 -2.39
N MET A 185 9.96 -11.33 -2.68
CA MET A 185 11.23 -10.90 -2.10
C MET A 185 11.56 -9.50 -2.62
N ALA A 186 11.83 -8.56 -1.71
CA ALA A 186 12.19 -7.21 -2.07
C ALA A 186 13.63 -7.19 -2.58
N ASN A 187 13.81 -6.91 -3.87
CA ASN A 187 15.15 -6.88 -4.45
C ASN A 187 15.95 -5.71 -3.84
N PRO A 188 17.16 -5.95 -3.29
CA PRO A 188 18.05 -4.88 -2.88
C PRO A 188 18.48 -4.05 -4.09
N LEU A 189 18.93 -2.82 -3.83
CA LEU A 189 19.37 -1.91 -4.89
C LEU A 189 20.67 -2.40 -5.56
N GLU A 190 21.54 -3.07 -4.82
CA GLU A 190 22.77 -3.63 -5.34
C GLU A 190 22.50 -4.88 -6.20
N PHE A 191 22.76 -4.76 -7.50
CA PHE A 191 22.52 -5.82 -8.48
C PHE A 191 23.12 -7.19 -8.11
N GLY A 192 24.28 -7.21 -7.44
CA GLY A 192 24.98 -8.44 -7.06
C GLY A 192 24.22 -9.32 -6.05
N THR A 193 23.30 -8.74 -5.26
CA THR A 193 22.55 -9.46 -4.23
C THR A 193 21.39 -10.28 -4.77
N ARG A 194 21.03 -10.11 -6.05
CA ARG A 194 19.99 -10.93 -6.69
C ARG A 194 20.27 -12.43 -6.58
N SER A 195 21.54 -12.84 -6.50
CA SER A 195 21.95 -14.23 -6.24
C SER A 195 21.45 -14.78 -4.89
N ALA A 196 21.38 -13.94 -3.85
CA ALA A 196 20.83 -14.30 -2.55
C ALA A 196 19.30 -14.32 -2.60
N ILE A 197 18.70 -13.35 -3.28
CA ILE A 197 17.23 -13.29 -3.47
C ILE A 197 16.71 -14.53 -4.20
N THR A 198 17.37 -15.01 -5.27
CA THR A 198 16.93 -16.22 -5.97
C THR A 198 16.99 -17.48 -5.11
N THR A 199 17.97 -17.55 -4.19
CA THR A 199 18.07 -18.64 -3.23
C THR A 199 16.92 -18.61 -2.22
N TRP A 200 16.58 -17.43 -1.68
CA TRP A 200 15.42 -17.28 -0.81
C TRP A 200 14.09 -17.59 -1.52
N GLU A 201 13.88 -17.07 -2.73
CA GLU A 201 12.69 -17.38 -3.54
C GLU A 201 12.51 -18.90 -3.68
N ARG A 202 13.57 -19.63 -4.03
CA ARG A 202 13.48 -21.08 -4.20
C ARG A 202 13.27 -21.84 -2.89
N ALA A 203 13.81 -21.35 -1.78
CA ALA A 203 13.66 -21.98 -0.47
C ALA A 203 12.28 -21.74 0.17
N LEU A 204 11.64 -20.61 -0.12
CA LEU A 204 10.35 -20.22 0.47
C LEU A 204 9.14 -20.69 -0.35
N THR A 205 9.26 -20.83 -1.66
CA THR A 205 8.15 -21.26 -2.55
C THR A 205 7.57 -22.66 -2.27
N PRO A 206 8.28 -23.62 -1.64
CA PRO A 206 7.66 -24.84 -1.12
C PRO A 206 6.72 -24.64 0.07
N SER A 207 6.80 -23.49 0.74
CA SER A 207 6.01 -23.16 1.93
C SER A 207 4.89 -22.16 1.68
N PHE A 208 4.95 -21.40 0.59
CA PHE A 208 4.02 -20.30 0.28
C PHE A 208 3.63 -20.27 -1.20
N TYR A 209 2.35 -20.46 -1.52
CA TYR A 209 1.85 -20.35 -2.89
C TYR A 209 1.74 -18.89 -3.38
N GLY A 210 1.61 -17.94 -2.47
CA GLY A 210 1.39 -16.52 -2.73
C GLY A 210 2.67 -15.68 -2.83
N LEU A 211 3.84 -16.27 -2.59
CA LEU A 211 5.12 -15.58 -2.81
C LEU A 211 5.34 -15.42 -4.31
N ASP A 212 5.32 -14.19 -4.81
CA ASP A 212 5.60 -13.90 -6.20
C ASP A 212 7.11 -13.84 -6.47
N ILE A 213 7.49 -14.17 -7.69
CA ILE A 213 8.86 -14.02 -8.20
C ILE A 213 8.79 -12.86 -9.17
N ASP A 214 9.11 -11.65 -8.70
CA ASP A 214 9.10 -10.46 -9.54
C ASP A 214 10.53 -9.94 -9.73
N TYR A 215 10.98 -10.00 -10.98
CA TYR A 215 12.29 -9.47 -11.38
C TYR A 215 12.20 -8.81 -12.74
N ALA A 216 11.75 -7.55 -12.73
CA ALA A 216 11.40 -6.80 -13.93
C ALA A 216 12.52 -6.73 -14.98
N PHE A 217 13.79 -6.74 -14.55
CA PHE A 217 14.95 -6.72 -15.45
C PHE A 217 14.98 -7.91 -16.41
N CYS A 218 14.69 -9.13 -15.95
CA CYS A 218 14.63 -10.32 -16.81
C CYS A 218 13.23 -10.57 -17.39
N MET A 219 12.18 -10.15 -16.69
CA MET A 219 10.81 -10.45 -17.10
C MET A 219 10.29 -9.57 -18.22
N ASN A 220 10.87 -8.38 -18.43
CA ASN A 220 10.37 -7.44 -19.42
C ASN A 220 10.33 -7.99 -20.86
N SER A 221 11.23 -8.92 -21.20
CA SER A 221 11.30 -9.59 -22.49
C SER A 221 10.43 -10.84 -22.56
N GLU A 222 10.18 -11.49 -21.44
CA GLU A 222 9.36 -12.71 -21.44
C GLU A 222 7.87 -12.40 -21.38
N LEU A 223 7.49 -11.31 -20.71
CA LEU A 223 6.10 -10.94 -20.49
C LEU A 223 5.40 -10.40 -21.75
N VAL A 224 6.11 -10.08 -22.84
CA VAL A 224 5.40 -9.78 -24.10
C VAL A 224 4.77 -11.02 -24.72
N HIS A 225 5.27 -12.21 -24.38
CA HIS A 225 4.83 -13.49 -24.94
C HIS A 225 3.68 -14.14 -24.18
N GLY A 226 3.41 -13.68 -22.95
CA GLY A 226 2.27 -14.12 -22.15
C GLY A 226 2.25 -13.45 -20.79
N ILE A 227 1.23 -13.76 -20.00
CA ILE A 227 1.12 -13.26 -18.63
C ILE A 227 1.66 -14.29 -17.64
N ARG A 228 1.99 -13.83 -16.42
CA ARG A 228 2.34 -14.71 -15.31
C ARG A 228 1.16 -14.88 -14.34
N PRO A 229 1.07 -15.99 -13.59
CA PRO A 229 -0.03 -16.23 -12.66
C PRO A 229 -0.02 -15.23 -11.50
N PRO A 230 -1.07 -14.40 -11.32
CA PRO A 230 -1.13 -13.44 -10.23
C PRO A 230 -1.37 -14.09 -8.87
N THR A 231 -0.92 -13.43 -7.79
CA THR A 231 -1.10 -13.89 -6.41
C THR A 231 -2.18 -13.11 -5.66
N TRP A 232 -2.35 -11.81 -5.93
CA TRP A 232 -3.39 -11.00 -5.30
C TRP A 232 -4.11 -10.04 -6.26
N ALA A 233 -3.46 -8.95 -6.69
CA ALA A 233 -4.11 -7.93 -7.52
C ALA A 233 -3.42 -7.79 -8.88
N PHE A 234 -4.22 -7.65 -9.93
CA PHE A 234 -3.77 -7.81 -11.31
C PHE A 234 -4.57 -6.95 -12.28
N LEU A 235 -3.89 -6.44 -13.32
CA LEU A 235 -4.54 -5.81 -14.47
C LEU A 235 -4.72 -6.81 -15.61
N LEU A 236 -5.97 -7.16 -15.91
CA LEU A 236 -6.32 -7.76 -17.19
C LEU A 236 -6.57 -6.65 -18.21
N ALA A 237 -5.48 -6.20 -18.87
CA ALA A 237 -5.58 -5.20 -19.93
C ALA A 237 -6.38 -5.75 -21.12
N ASP A 238 -7.09 -4.88 -21.86
CA ASP A 238 -7.86 -5.30 -23.03
C ASP A 238 -6.98 -6.00 -24.08
N HIS A 239 -5.74 -5.54 -24.25
CA HIS A 239 -4.74 -6.18 -25.10
C HIS A 239 -4.55 -7.68 -24.82
N TRP A 240 -4.66 -8.11 -23.56
CA TRP A 240 -4.57 -9.51 -23.14
C TRP A 240 -5.92 -10.20 -23.10
N ARG A 241 -6.97 -9.50 -22.63
CA ARG A 241 -8.35 -10.01 -22.62
C ARG A 241 -8.81 -10.44 -24.02
N GLU A 242 -8.50 -9.66 -25.05
CA GLU A 242 -8.89 -9.97 -26.43
C GLU A 242 -8.30 -11.30 -26.91
N LYS A 243 -7.11 -11.68 -26.44
CA LYS A 243 -6.48 -12.97 -26.75
C LYS A 243 -7.20 -14.16 -26.08
N LEU A 244 -8.00 -13.91 -25.04
CA LEU A 244 -8.89 -14.91 -24.43
C LEU A 244 -10.22 -15.07 -25.19
N ASP A 245 -10.53 -14.19 -26.14
CA ASP A 245 -11.84 -14.12 -26.81
C ASP A 245 -13.01 -13.98 -25.82
N LEU A 246 -12.80 -13.21 -24.74
CA LEU A 246 -13.80 -12.95 -23.70
C LEU A 246 -14.15 -11.48 -23.64
N THR A 247 -15.42 -11.12 -23.56
CA THR A 247 -15.87 -9.76 -23.21
C THR A 247 -15.57 -9.43 -21.74
N ARG A 248 -15.49 -8.14 -21.39
CA ARG A 248 -15.34 -7.69 -20.00
C ARG A 248 -16.45 -8.22 -19.09
N GLU A 249 -17.68 -8.37 -19.59
CA GLU A 249 -18.80 -8.93 -18.84
C GLU A 249 -18.66 -10.45 -18.63
N GLN A 250 -18.14 -11.19 -19.61
CA GLN A 250 -17.82 -12.60 -19.44
C GLN A 250 -16.71 -12.82 -18.41
N VAL A 251 -15.71 -11.93 -18.34
CA VAL A 251 -14.70 -11.94 -17.28
C VAL A 251 -15.36 -11.77 -15.91
N ARG A 252 -16.23 -10.76 -15.75
CA ARG A 252 -16.98 -10.51 -14.50
C ARG A 252 -17.86 -11.69 -14.09
N THR A 253 -18.54 -12.30 -15.05
CA THR A 253 -19.38 -13.48 -14.82
C THR A 253 -18.54 -14.69 -14.41
N THR A 254 -17.41 -14.93 -15.09
CA THR A 254 -16.52 -16.07 -14.81
C THR A 254 -15.84 -15.93 -13.45
N LEU A 255 -15.50 -14.71 -13.05
CA LEU A 255 -14.88 -14.40 -11.77
C LEU A 255 -15.90 -13.92 -10.73
N SER A 256 -17.18 -14.24 -10.91
CA SER A 256 -18.24 -13.86 -9.98
C SER A 256 -18.05 -14.60 -8.66
N HIS A 257 -17.40 -13.93 -7.72
CA HIS A 257 -17.09 -14.47 -6.41
C HIS A 257 -17.16 -13.32 -5.38
N PRO A 258 -17.78 -13.50 -4.20
CA PRO A 258 -18.03 -12.41 -3.24
C PRO A 258 -16.75 -11.73 -2.72
N ARG A 259 -15.63 -12.45 -2.73
CA ARG A 259 -14.30 -11.92 -2.35
C ARG A 259 -13.51 -11.32 -3.51
N ILE A 260 -13.96 -11.42 -4.76
CA ILE A 260 -13.25 -10.83 -5.91
C ILE A 260 -13.83 -9.45 -6.23
N SER A 261 -12.94 -8.47 -6.30
CA SER A 261 -13.24 -7.08 -6.66
C SER A 261 -12.79 -6.85 -8.10
N ILE A 262 -13.63 -6.23 -8.93
CA ILE A 262 -13.29 -5.86 -10.32
C ILE A 262 -13.63 -4.39 -10.54
N THR A 263 -12.63 -3.61 -10.90
CA THR A 263 -12.74 -2.19 -11.25
C THR A 263 -12.49 -1.99 -12.74
N GLU A 264 -13.43 -1.34 -13.40
CA GLU A 264 -13.33 -0.99 -14.81
C GLU A 264 -12.37 0.19 -15.00
N LEU A 265 -11.40 0.02 -15.91
CA LEU A 265 -10.45 1.05 -16.31
C LEU A 265 -10.55 1.29 -17.81
N GLN A 266 -9.93 2.37 -18.29
CA GLN A 266 -9.92 2.66 -19.73
C GLN A 266 -9.15 1.57 -20.50
N SER A 267 -8.05 1.07 -19.93
CA SER A 267 -7.16 0.09 -20.56
C SER A 267 -7.49 -1.38 -20.24
N GLY A 268 -8.47 -1.67 -19.39
CA GLY A 268 -8.87 -3.04 -19.03
C GLY A 268 -9.61 -3.14 -17.71
N GLN A 269 -9.45 -4.27 -17.01
CA GLN A 269 -10.09 -4.56 -15.72
C GLN A 269 -9.02 -4.81 -14.64
N TRP A 270 -9.07 -4.01 -13.57
CA TRP A 270 -8.28 -4.26 -12.37
C TRP A 270 -9.01 -5.24 -11.47
N ILE A 271 -8.36 -6.35 -11.13
CA ILE A 271 -8.94 -7.49 -10.44
C ILE A 271 -8.18 -7.71 -9.13
N GLU A 272 -8.88 -7.71 -8.00
CA GLU A 272 -8.34 -7.95 -6.66
C GLU A 272 -8.91 -9.27 -6.10
N LEU A 273 -8.03 -10.20 -5.73
CA LEU A 273 -8.40 -11.49 -5.15
C LEU A 273 -8.45 -11.40 -3.62
N GLY A 274 -9.61 -11.06 -3.06
CA GLY A 274 -9.75 -10.82 -1.63
C GLY A 274 -9.41 -9.39 -1.23
N GLU A 275 -9.52 -9.10 0.07
CA GLU A 275 -9.38 -7.74 0.61
C GLU A 275 -7.92 -7.27 0.71
N GLN A 276 -6.97 -8.20 0.67
CA GLN A 276 -5.56 -7.94 0.91
C GLN A 276 -4.67 -9.03 0.29
N PRO A 277 -3.38 -8.76 0.02
CA PRO A 277 -2.46 -9.80 -0.42
C PRO A 277 -2.21 -10.84 0.67
N GLU A 278 -1.94 -12.08 0.26
CA GLU A 278 -1.65 -13.20 1.16
C GLU A 278 -0.51 -14.06 0.59
N LEU A 279 0.30 -14.64 1.48
CA LEU A 279 1.37 -15.58 1.11
C LEU A 279 0.87 -17.01 0.88
N TYR A 280 -0.37 -17.32 1.26
CA TYR A 280 -1.00 -18.65 1.11
C TYR A 280 -0.09 -19.81 1.55
N PRO A 281 0.09 -20.01 2.87
CA PRO A 281 0.89 -21.12 3.37
C PRO A 281 0.40 -22.46 2.82
N VAL A 282 1.31 -23.30 2.33
CA VAL A 282 0.98 -24.57 1.67
C VAL A 282 0.20 -25.51 2.61
N ASP A 283 0.47 -25.44 3.92
CA ASP A 283 -0.24 -26.21 4.94
C ASP A 283 -1.73 -25.82 5.12
N LYS A 284 -2.19 -24.75 4.46
CA LYS A 284 -3.60 -24.34 4.38
C LYS A 284 -4.30 -24.81 3.10
N GLY A 285 -3.57 -25.47 2.22
CA GLY A 285 -4.08 -25.97 0.95
C GLY A 285 -4.01 -24.92 -0.17
N VAL A 286 -4.30 -25.37 -1.39
CA VAL A 286 -4.21 -24.51 -2.59
C VAL A 286 -5.28 -23.42 -2.53
N PRO A 287 -4.92 -22.14 -2.75
CA PRO A 287 -5.86 -21.03 -2.57
C PRO A 287 -6.88 -20.95 -3.71
N GLU A 288 -8.15 -20.90 -3.34
CA GLU A 288 -9.30 -20.93 -4.28
C GLU A 288 -9.31 -19.75 -5.26
N LEU A 289 -9.08 -18.52 -4.79
CA LEU A 289 -9.20 -17.32 -5.66
C LEU A 289 -8.10 -17.28 -6.73
N PRO A 290 -6.81 -17.53 -6.41
CA PRO A 290 -5.79 -17.70 -7.43
C PRO A 290 -6.08 -18.85 -8.39
N MET A 291 -6.63 -19.99 -7.93
CA MET A 291 -7.03 -21.08 -8.83
C MET A 291 -8.12 -20.66 -9.82
N LEU A 292 -9.15 -19.95 -9.32
CA LEU A 292 -10.25 -19.46 -10.16
C LEU A 292 -9.76 -18.49 -11.23
N LEU A 293 -8.93 -17.51 -10.85
CA LEU A 293 -8.34 -16.57 -11.80
C LEU A 293 -7.39 -17.27 -12.78
N ASN A 294 -6.50 -18.13 -12.28
CA ASN A 294 -5.55 -18.87 -13.11
C ASN A 294 -6.24 -19.74 -14.17
N LYS A 295 -7.40 -20.34 -13.86
CA LYS A 295 -8.19 -21.08 -14.84
C LYS A 295 -8.64 -20.20 -16.02
N LEU A 296 -9.03 -18.95 -15.77
CA LEU A 296 -9.38 -17.99 -16.83
C LEU A 296 -8.15 -17.56 -17.63
N LEU A 297 -7.03 -17.35 -16.95
CA LEU A 297 -5.79 -16.81 -17.54
C LEU A 297 -4.92 -17.85 -18.26
N LYS A 298 -5.10 -19.15 -17.98
CA LYS A 298 -4.29 -20.26 -18.52
C LYS A 298 -4.05 -20.19 -20.04
N PRO A 299 -5.03 -19.86 -20.90
CA PRO A 299 -4.81 -19.82 -22.35
C PRO A 299 -3.81 -18.75 -22.84
N ILE A 300 -3.54 -17.72 -22.03
CA ILE A 300 -2.61 -16.62 -22.37
C ILE A 300 -1.38 -16.57 -21.44
N ARG A 301 -1.24 -17.56 -20.54
CA ARG A 301 -0.13 -17.65 -19.60
C ARG A 301 1.16 -18.02 -20.34
N ASN A 302 2.27 -17.37 -20.00
CA ASN A 302 3.59 -17.82 -20.45
C ASN A 302 4.08 -18.96 -19.55
N ASP A 303 3.83 -20.20 -19.95
CA ASP A 303 4.25 -21.41 -19.20
C ASP A 303 5.76 -21.61 -19.17
N ASP A 304 6.48 -21.09 -20.17
CA ASP A 304 7.93 -21.15 -20.29
C ASP A 304 8.62 -19.89 -19.71
N LEU A 305 7.91 -19.10 -18.90
CA LEU A 305 8.47 -17.92 -18.25
C LEU A 305 9.68 -18.32 -17.41
N GLY A 306 10.87 -17.91 -17.86
CA GLY A 306 12.11 -18.11 -17.13
C GLY A 306 12.12 -17.32 -15.83
N LEU A 307 12.05 -18.02 -14.69
CA LEU A 307 12.20 -17.44 -13.36
C LEU A 307 13.67 -17.37 -12.92
N LEU A 308 14.57 -17.68 -13.85
CA LEU A 308 16.01 -17.69 -13.64
C LEU A 308 16.52 -16.25 -13.55
N GLY A 309 16.76 -15.76 -12.33
CA GLY A 309 17.53 -14.53 -12.13
C GLY A 309 19.04 -14.77 -12.31
N PHE A 310 19.53 -15.92 -11.85
CA PHE A 310 20.92 -16.37 -11.90
C PHE A 310 20.96 -17.91 -11.99
N GLY A 311 21.74 -18.46 -12.92
CA GLY A 311 21.90 -19.90 -13.06
C GLY A 311 22.74 -20.52 -11.93
N GLN A 312 22.35 -21.72 -11.49
CA GLN A 312 23.20 -22.54 -10.62
C GLN A 312 24.43 -23.01 -11.40
N TRP A 313 25.61 -23.02 -10.76
CA TRP A 313 26.84 -23.55 -11.32
C TRP A 313 27.25 -24.84 -10.60
N ASP A 314 28.08 -25.67 -11.23
CA ASP A 314 28.51 -26.96 -10.67
C ASP A 314 29.23 -26.79 -9.33
N GLY A 315 28.62 -27.30 -8.25
CA GLY A 315 29.15 -27.17 -6.90
C GLY A 315 28.61 -25.97 -6.11
N ASP A 316 27.63 -25.25 -6.64
CA ASP A 316 26.88 -24.25 -5.87
C ASP A 316 26.05 -24.95 -4.77
N PRO A 317 26.27 -24.63 -3.49
CA PRO A 317 25.58 -25.29 -2.39
C PRO A 317 24.14 -24.79 -2.22
N ASN A 318 23.75 -23.69 -2.90
CA ASN A 318 22.43 -23.09 -2.78
C ASN A 318 21.49 -23.52 -3.92
N GLU A 319 20.34 -24.09 -3.56
CA GLU A 319 19.30 -24.47 -4.52
C GLU A 319 18.70 -23.22 -5.19
N ARG A 320 18.44 -23.31 -6.49
CA ARG A 320 17.79 -22.26 -7.30
C ARG A 320 16.76 -22.89 -8.21
N PHE A 321 15.86 -22.05 -8.73
CA PHE A 321 14.95 -22.49 -9.77
C PHE A 321 15.75 -23.06 -10.96
N THR A 322 15.28 -24.21 -11.44
CA THR A 322 15.62 -24.75 -12.75
C THR A 322 14.51 -24.41 -13.73
N ASP A 323 14.70 -24.65 -15.04
CA ASP A 323 13.60 -24.50 -16.02
C ASP A 323 12.42 -25.42 -15.68
N ALA A 324 12.70 -26.64 -15.19
CA ALA A 324 11.66 -27.57 -14.78
C ALA A 324 10.88 -27.05 -13.56
N ASP A 325 11.58 -26.57 -12.53
CA ASP A 325 10.92 -25.97 -11.36
C ASP A 325 10.15 -24.71 -11.73
N SER A 326 10.67 -23.90 -12.66
CA SER A 326 9.98 -22.68 -13.13
C SER A 326 8.62 -23.02 -13.74
N ARG A 327 8.55 -23.99 -14.65
CA ARG A 327 7.28 -24.46 -15.25
C ARG A 327 6.31 -25.00 -14.19
N ARG A 328 6.82 -25.78 -13.22
CA ARG A 328 6.00 -26.32 -12.12
C ARG A 328 5.45 -25.21 -11.22
N TRP A 329 6.26 -24.19 -10.95
CA TRP A 329 5.86 -23.02 -10.18
C TRP A 329 4.85 -22.13 -10.90
N ILE A 330 5.03 -21.87 -12.20
CA ILE A 330 4.07 -21.12 -13.01
C ILE A 330 2.72 -21.85 -13.08
N SER A 331 2.74 -23.18 -13.11
CA SER A 331 1.53 -24.00 -13.08
C SER A 331 1.01 -24.32 -11.68
N ARG A 332 1.55 -23.74 -10.59
CA ARG A 332 1.19 -24.11 -9.19
C ARG A 332 -0.30 -24.04 -8.85
N PHE A 333 -1.06 -23.22 -9.57
CA PHE A 333 -2.51 -23.06 -9.39
C PHE A 333 -3.35 -23.89 -10.37
N ASP A 334 -2.72 -24.72 -11.22
CA ASP A 334 -3.42 -25.66 -12.09
C ASP A 334 -3.99 -26.81 -11.28
N THR A 335 -5.13 -27.35 -11.71
CA THR A 335 -5.79 -28.49 -11.05
C THR A 335 -4.89 -29.72 -10.98
N ASP A 336 -4.07 -29.94 -12.02
CA ASP A 336 -3.15 -31.06 -12.19
C ASP A 336 -1.71 -30.74 -11.77
N SER A 337 -1.46 -29.58 -11.15
CA SER A 337 -0.14 -29.23 -10.64
C SER A 337 0.34 -30.19 -9.55
N ASP A 338 1.65 -30.40 -9.49
CA ASP A 338 2.32 -31.20 -8.47
C ASP A 338 3.11 -30.36 -7.45
N TRP A 339 3.05 -29.02 -7.54
CA TRP A 339 3.82 -28.14 -6.65
C TRP A 339 3.18 -28.03 -5.24
N PRO A 340 3.99 -28.08 -4.16
CA PRO A 340 5.44 -28.36 -4.16
C PRO A 340 5.76 -29.84 -4.35
N THR A 341 4.95 -30.71 -3.75
CA THR A 341 4.92 -32.15 -4.01
C THR A 341 3.48 -32.66 -3.96
N PRO A 342 3.17 -33.79 -4.62
CA PRO A 342 1.84 -34.42 -4.52
C PRO A 342 1.41 -34.77 -3.08
N ALA A 343 2.36 -35.03 -2.19
CA ALA A 343 2.07 -35.40 -0.80
C ALA A 343 1.65 -34.19 0.06
N MET A 344 2.20 -33.01 -0.22
CA MET A 344 1.88 -31.78 0.50
C MET A 344 0.69 -31.03 -0.10
N ARG A 345 0.46 -31.20 -1.40
CA ARG A 345 -0.60 -30.51 -2.12
C ARG A 345 -1.97 -31.10 -1.77
N PHE A 346 -2.86 -30.26 -1.27
CA PHE A 346 -4.27 -30.62 -1.10
C PHE A 346 -5.16 -29.40 -1.36
N ILE A 347 -6.38 -29.64 -1.86
CA ILE A 347 -7.42 -28.62 -1.90
C ILE A 347 -8.16 -28.71 -0.58
N ALA A 348 -8.02 -27.69 0.26
CA ALA A 348 -8.79 -27.62 1.48
C ALA A 348 -10.29 -27.60 1.13
N PRO A 349 -11.15 -28.40 1.79
CA PRO A 349 -12.58 -28.26 1.59
C PRO A 349 -12.97 -26.82 1.90
N SER A 350 -13.80 -26.21 1.05
CA SER A 350 -14.34 -24.86 1.32
C SER A 350 -14.80 -24.84 2.77
N PRO A 351 -14.29 -23.92 3.60
CA PRO A 351 -14.68 -23.91 4.99
C PRO A 351 -16.20 -23.81 5.01
N MET A 352 -16.87 -24.87 5.51
CA MET A 352 -18.22 -24.71 6.05
C MET A 352 -18.12 -23.51 6.99
N PRO A 353 -19.11 -22.58 6.99
CA PRO A 353 -19.00 -21.33 7.75
C PRO A 353 -18.77 -21.67 9.22
N SER A 354 -17.50 -21.71 9.57
CA SER A 354 -16.96 -21.93 10.88
C SER A 354 -16.45 -20.57 11.26
N VAL A 355 -16.84 -20.17 12.46
CA VAL A 355 -16.64 -18.85 13.04
C VAL A 355 -15.13 -18.63 13.25
N GLN A 356 -14.42 -18.35 12.16
CA GLN A 356 -13.30 -17.45 12.16
C GLN A 356 -13.88 -16.07 11.89
N ILE A 357 -13.40 -15.09 12.64
CA ILE A 357 -13.86 -13.71 12.61
C ILE A 357 -13.53 -13.14 11.24
N SER A 358 -14.38 -13.41 10.26
CA SER A 358 -14.53 -12.57 9.09
C SER A 358 -15.04 -11.25 9.61
N THR A 359 -14.30 -10.18 9.35
CA THR A 359 -14.90 -8.85 9.29
C THR A 359 -16.16 -9.00 8.42
N PRO A 360 -17.37 -8.82 8.97
CA PRO A 360 -18.57 -9.09 8.22
C PRO A 360 -18.61 -8.13 7.04
N MET A 361 -18.75 -8.69 5.83
CA MET A 361 -18.94 -7.91 4.62
C MET A 361 -20.03 -6.86 4.89
N PRO A 362 -19.75 -5.57 4.64
CA PRO A 362 -20.68 -4.53 5.03
C PRO A 362 -21.98 -4.68 4.26
N LEU A 363 -23.10 -4.80 4.99
CA LEU A 363 -24.44 -4.94 4.43
C LEU A 363 -24.71 -3.82 3.42
N ARG A 364 -25.33 -4.14 2.28
CA ARG A 364 -25.69 -3.17 1.25
C ARG A 364 -27.20 -3.15 1.04
N MET A 365 -27.74 -1.96 0.85
CA MET A 365 -29.17 -1.70 0.69
C MET A 365 -29.38 -0.64 -0.39
N VAL A 366 -30.42 -0.82 -1.19
CA VAL A 366 -30.81 0.12 -2.24
C VAL A 366 -31.60 1.27 -1.63
N ALA A 367 -31.34 2.51 -2.05
CA ALA A 367 -32.14 3.67 -1.67
C ALA A 367 -33.63 3.45 -2.02
N GLY A 368 -34.54 3.86 -1.13
CA GLY A 368 -35.97 3.59 -1.22
C GLY A 368 -36.40 2.27 -0.56
N THR A 369 -35.49 1.53 0.08
CA THR A 369 -35.83 0.37 0.92
C THR A 369 -35.73 0.71 2.42
N ALA A 370 -36.49 -0.01 3.24
CA ALA A 370 -36.41 0.11 4.69
C ALA A 370 -35.10 -0.52 5.20
N CYS A 371 -34.39 0.18 6.07
CA CYS A 371 -33.17 -0.28 6.68
C CYS A 371 -33.43 -1.57 7.45
N ILE A 372 -32.65 -2.61 7.16
CA ILE A 372 -32.83 -3.93 7.78
C ILE A 372 -32.26 -4.00 9.20
N GLN A 373 -31.38 -3.06 9.58
CA GLN A 373 -30.66 -3.09 10.86
C GLN A 373 -30.14 -1.72 11.28
N ASP A 374 -30.31 -1.39 12.56
CA ASP A 374 -29.69 -0.23 13.21
C ASP A 374 -28.18 -0.13 12.90
N GLY A 375 -27.70 1.07 12.58
CA GLY A 375 -26.27 1.30 12.44
C GLY A 375 -25.91 2.56 11.66
N TRP A 376 -24.62 2.78 11.47
CA TRP A 376 -24.08 3.79 10.57
C TRP A 376 -23.97 3.23 9.15
N TRP A 377 -24.40 4.00 8.18
CA TRP A 377 -24.39 3.65 6.76
C TRP A 377 -23.88 4.84 5.95
N LEU A 378 -23.25 4.57 4.81
CA LEU A 378 -22.72 5.57 3.89
C LEU A 378 -22.96 5.13 2.44
N VAL A 379 -22.94 6.07 1.50
CA VAL A 379 -22.94 5.74 0.07
C VAL A 379 -21.48 5.68 -0.40
N PRO A 380 -20.98 4.52 -0.86
CA PRO A 380 -19.60 4.38 -1.30
C PRO A 380 -19.25 5.40 -2.39
N GLY A 381 -18.12 6.08 -2.25
CA GLY A 381 -17.65 7.08 -3.22
C GLY A 381 -18.30 8.47 -3.09
N GLN A 382 -19.24 8.69 -2.16
CA GLN A 382 -19.81 10.00 -1.89
C GLN A 382 -19.41 10.50 -0.49
N ALA A 383 -18.72 11.64 -0.45
CA ALA A 383 -18.34 12.30 0.79
C ALA A 383 -19.57 12.77 1.58
N GLU A 384 -19.44 12.80 2.91
CA GLU A 384 -20.46 13.34 3.83
C GLU A 384 -21.83 12.64 3.84
N THR A 385 -21.92 11.43 3.29
CA THR A 385 -23.16 10.64 3.28
C THR A 385 -23.36 9.78 4.52
N ARG A 386 -22.30 9.60 5.34
CA ARG A 386 -22.32 8.71 6.51
C ARG A 386 -23.32 9.17 7.57
N ARG A 387 -24.33 8.37 7.85
CA ARG A 387 -25.36 8.68 8.86
C ARG A 387 -25.92 7.44 9.55
N ALA A 388 -26.49 7.62 10.73
CA ALA A 388 -27.16 6.56 11.46
C ALA A 388 -28.57 6.31 10.90
N PHE A 389 -28.97 5.05 10.82
CA PHE A 389 -30.32 4.61 10.51
C PHE A 389 -30.85 3.70 11.61
N LYS A 390 -32.16 3.75 11.85
CA LYS A 390 -32.89 2.75 12.63
C LYS A 390 -33.47 1.66 11.73
N GLN A 391 -33.59 0.44 12.26
CA GLN A 391 -34.28 -0.65 11.59
C GLN A 391 -35.72 -0.21 11.27
N GLY A 392 -36.12 -0.42 10.02
CA GLY A 392 -37.40 0.03 9.47
C GLY A 392 -37.38 1.46 8.92
N GLU A 393 -36.33 2.25 9.14
CA GLU A 393 -36.21 3.60 8.59
C GLU A 393 -35.93 3.55 7.09
N MET A 394 -36.63 4.36 6.30
CA MET A 394 -36.44 4.41 4.85
C MET A 394 -35.10 5.05 4.49
N MET A 395 -34.29 4.35 3.69
CA MET A 395 -33.03 4.88 3.18
C MET A 395 -33.31 5.85 2.03
N PRO A 396 -32.91 7.13 2.12
CA PRO A 396 -33.27 8.12 1.12
C PRO A 396 -32.44 7.96 -0.15
N ASN A 397 -33.00 8.43 -1.25
CA ASN A 397 -32.20 8.72 -2.44
C ASN A 397 -31.40 10.01 -2.22
N LEU A 398 -30.21 10.12 -2.80
CA LEU A 398 -29.39 11.33 -2.73
C LEU A 398 -29.45 12.03 -4.08
N ASP A 399 -29.79 13.32 -4.07
CA ASP A 399 -29.77 14.17 -5.27
C ASP A 399 -28.32 14.52 -5.62
N ALA A 400 -27.59 13.59 -6.23
CA ALA A 400 -26.27 13.82 -6.79
C ALA A 400 -26.28 13.51 -8.29
N ALA A 401 -25.86 14.51 -9.06
CA ALA A 401 -25.97 14.60 -10.50
C ALA A 401 -25.13 13.56 -11.27
N PHE A 402 -25.65 13.19 -12.45
CA PHE A 402 -25.00 12.45 -13.54
C PHE A 402 -24.68 10.96 -13.30
N THR A 403 -25.69 10.12 -13.09
CA THR A 403 -25.90 8.84 -13.81
C THR A 403 -27.28 8.29 -13.46
N ASP A 404 -27.88 7.48 -14.33
CA ASP A 404 -29.12 6.72 -14.08
C ASP A 404 -28.89 5.54 -13.09
N ASP A 405 -27.87 5.63 -12.24
CA ASP A 405 -27.44 4.55 -11.36
C ASP A 405 -28.20 4.54 -10.03
N LEU A 406 -28.52 3.33 -9.58
CA LEU A 406 -29.25 3.08 -8.34
C LEU A 406 -28.38 3.39 -7.11
N VAL A 407 -28.75 4.40 -6.32
CA VAL A 407 -28.03 4.74 -5.07
C VAL A 407 -28.05 3.55 -4.10
N THR A 408 -26.87 3.09 -3.71
CA THR A 408 -26.69 1.96 -2.79
C THR A 408 -26.01 2.43 -1.50
N TRP A 409 -26.71 2.27 -0.38
CA TRP A 409 -26.20 2.47 0.97
C TRP A 409 -25.44 1.24 1.44
N GLN A 410 -24.23 1.43 1.94
CA GLN A 410 -23.40 0.41 2.54
C GLN A 410 -23.29 0.67 4.04
N ARG A 411 -23.51 -0.37 4.86
CA ARG A 411 -23.32 -0.30 6.30
C ARG A 411 -21.84 -0.05 6.54
N ASP A 412 -21.52 0.97 7.31
CA ASP A 412 -20.14 1.25 7.64
C ASP A 412 -19.56 0.10 8.48
N LEU A 413 -18.32 -0.26 8.24
CA LEU A 413 -17.62 -1.20 9.11
C LEU A 413 -17.28 -0.53 10.45
N ASP A 414 -16.97 0.76 10.42
CA ASP A 414 -16.90 1.58 11.61
C ASP A 414 -18.32 1.95 12.04
N GLN A 415 -18.77 1.39 13.16
CA GLN A 415 -20.06 1.71 13.76
C GLN A 415 -19.94 2.75 14.88
N THR A 416 -18.75 3.32 15.06
CA THR A 416 -18.51 4.38 16.04
C THR A 416 -19.23 5.65 15.56
N PRO A 417 -20.05 6.28 16.40
CA PRO A 417 -20.55 7.61 16.10
C PRO A 417 -19.39 8.55 15.74
N PRO A 418 -19.54 9.46 14.75
CA PRO A 418 -18.50 10.42 14.44
C PRO A 418 -18.13 11.19 15.72
N GLU A 419 -16.84 11.49 15.89
CA GLU A 419 -16.36 12.20 17.07
C GLU A 419 -17.19 13.48 17.25
N PRO A 420 -17.80 13.74 18.42
CA PRO A 420 -18.69 14.88 18.58
C PRO A 420 -17.96 16.18 18.23
N ALA A 421 -18.62 17.18 17.65
CA ALA A 421 -17.92 18.38 17.21
C ALA A 421 -17.13 19.04 18.35
N ARG A 422 -15.86 19.39 18.09
CA ARG A 422 -15.01 20.14 19.04
C ARG A 422 -15.25 21.64 18.98
N TYR A 423 -16.12 22.09 18.08
CA TYR A 423 -16.52 23.48 17.93
C TYR A 423 -18.04 23.56 17.91
N ALA A 424 -18.58 24.55 18.60
CA ALA A 424 -20.01 24.84 18.61
C ALA A 424 -20.24 26.33 18.91
N ASN A 425 -21.36 26.90 18.47
CA ASN A 425 -21.68 28.29 18.76
C ASN A 425 -22.39 28.40 20.11
N ALA A 426 -22.43 29.61 20.67
CA ALA A 426 -23.29 29.89 21.80
C ALA A 426 -24.75 29.51 21.47
N HIS A 427 -25.45 28.98 22.47
CA HIS A 427 -26.80 28.40 22.42
C HIS A 427 -26.92 27.04 21.74
N ASP A 428 -25.91 26.58 20.99
CA ASP A 428 -25.89 25.20 20.53
C ASP A 428 -25.71 24.26 21.73
N PRO A 429 -26.37 23.09 21.75
CA PRO A 429 -26.14 22.08 22.78
C PRO A 429 -24.69 21.59 22.70
N ALA A 430 -23.99 21.56 23.84
CA ALA A 430 -22.60 21.12 23.88
C ALA A 430 -22.46 19.67 23.38
N PRO A 431 -21.77 19.43 22.25
CA PRO A 431 -21.57 18.06 21.73
C PRO A 431 -20.69 17.19 22.63
N ARG A 432 -19.99 17.82 23.59
CA ARG A 432 -19.07 17.19 24.52
C ARG A 432 -19.25 17.77 25.91
N GLU A 433 -19.23 16.90 26.91
CA GLU A 433 -18.99 17.32 28.29
C GLU A 433 -17.54 17.76 28.45
N GLY A 434 -17.31 18.79 29.26
CA GLY A 434 -15.99 19.22 29.67
C GLY A 434 -15.78 20.70 29.43
N ARG A 435 -14.50 21.10 29.33
CA ARG A 435 -14.12 22.50 29.25
C ARG A 435 -14.25 23.01 27.82
N TRP A 436 -14.95 24.12 27.66
CA TRP A 436 -15.06 24.86 26.42
C TRP A 436 -14.41 26.23 26.59
N GLU A 437 -13.60 26.63 25.63
CA GLU A 437 -12.88 27.92 25.57
C GLU A 437 -13.44 28.77 24.42
N VAL A 438 -13.56 30.09 24.61
CA VAL A 438 -13.94 30.98 23.51
C VAL A 438 -12.80 31.02 22.49
N GLU A 439 -13.10 30.77 21.21
CA GLU A 439 -12.08 30.65 20.16
C GLU A 439 -11.22 31.91 20.02
N SER A 440 -11.85 33.09 20.15
CA SER A 440 -11.17 34.39 20.07
C SER A 440 -10.44 34.79 21.36
N ASP A 441 -10.76 34.16 22.50
CA ASP A 441 -10.10 34.40 23.78
C ASP A 441 -10.10 33.14 24.65
N ARG A 442 -8.98 32.40 24.58
CA ARG A 442 -8.80 31.12 25.27
C ARG A 442 -8.70 31.25 26.79
N PHE A 443 -8.60 32.47 27.34
CA PHE A 443 -8.67 32.68 28.79
C PHE A 443 -10.10 32.59 29.32
N ILE A 444 -11.09 32.66 28.44
CA ILE A 444 -12.51 32.59 28.76
C ILE A 444 -12.96 31.15 28.56
N ALA A 445 -13.20 30.46 29.65
CA ALA A 445 -13.56 29.05 29.64
C ALA A 445 -14.75 28.73 30.55
N ARG A 446 -15.51 27.70 30.15
CA ARG A 446 -16.63 27.16 30.92
C ARG A 446 -16.61 25.65 30.86
N ASP A 447 -16.78 25.01 32.02
CA ASP A 447 -17.07 23.59 32.08
C ASP A 447 -18.57 23.41 31.89
N VAL A 448 -18.95 22.59 30.93
CA VAL A 448 -20.33 22.44 30.44
C VAL A 448 -20.65 20.94 30.36
N GLN A 449 -21.85 20.55 30.77
CA GLN A 449 -22.32 19.17 30.69
C GLN A 449 -22.70 18.79 29.26
N LEU A 450 -22.72 17.49 28.94
CA LEU A 450 -23.17 17.03 27.63
C LEU A 450 -24.59 17.53 27.32
N ASN A 451 -24.79 18.11 26.14
CA ASN A 451 -26.02 18.75 25.65
C ASN A 451 -26.48 20.02 26.40
N GLU A 452 -25.73 20.52 27.38
CA GLU A 452 -26.03 21.82 27.98
C GLU A 452 -25.74 22.94 26.96
N PRO A 453 -26.64 23.91 26.76
CA PRO A 453 -26.43 25.00 25.81
C PRO A 453 -25.19 25.83 26.17
N LEU A 454 -24.30 26.04 25.20
CA LEU A 454 -23.11 26.86 25.42
C LEU A 454 -23.50 28.31 25.70
N PRO A 455 -22.93 28.96 26.72
CA PRO A 455 -23.35 30.31 27.11
C PRO A 455 -22.91 31.35 26.07
N ALA A 456 -23.71 32.41 25.93
CA ALA A 456 -23.25 33.63 25.28
C ALA A 456 -22.19 34.31 26.15
N HIS A 457 -21.22 34.97 25.52
CA HIS A 457 -20.21 35.76 26.22
C HIS A 457 -20.50 37.25 25.99
N GLU A 458 -20.67 38.02 27.08
CA GLU A 458 -21.02 39.46 27.04
C GLU A 458 -22.26 39.78 26.16
N GLY A 459 -23.24 38.88 26.13
CA GLY A 459 -24.47 39.04 25.34
C GLY A 459 -24.28 38.84 23.83
N ARG A 460 -23.12 38.35 23.37
CA ARG A 460 -22.85 38.03 21.96
C ARG A 460 -22.77 36.52 21.74
N VAL A 461 -23.19 36.10 20.54
CA VAL A 461 -22.95 34.74 20.05
C VAL A 461 -21.47 34.62 19.74
N VAL A 462 -20.79 33.72 20.44
CA VAL A 462 -19.37 33.42 20.26
C VAL A 462 -19.20 31.96 19.87
N ARG A 463 -18.08 31.65 19.21
CA ARG A 463 -17.70 30.28 18.90
C ARG A 463 -16.84 29.71 20.01
N TRP A 464 -17.22 28.53 20.48
CA TRP A 464 -16.53 27.80 21.53
C TRP A 464 -15.74 26.65 20.92
N HIS A 465 -14.60 26.34 21.52
CA HIS A 465 -13.72 25.23 21.22
C HIS A 465 -13.56 24.34 22.46
N TRP A 466 -13.86 23.05 22.33
CA TRP A 466 -13.74 22.08 23.41
C TRP A 466 -12.29 21.68 23.64
N THR A 467 -11.86 21.68 24.91
CA THR A 467 -10.49 21.35 25.31
C THR A 467 -10.47 20.33 26.45
N VAL A 468 -9.41 19.53 26.51
CA VAL A 468 -9.24 18.51 27.55
C VAL A 468 -8.84 19.20 28.86
N SER A 469 -9.63 19.02 29.91
CA SER A 469 -9.32 19.50 31.26
C SER A 469 -8.29 18.61 31.94
N GLY A 470 -7.28 19.21 32.59
CA GLY A 470 -6.50 18.49 33.62
C GLY A 470 -5.00 18.82 33.71
N MET A 471 -4.40 19.42 32.68
CA MET A 471 -2.95 19.61 32.60
C MET A 471 -2.59 20.96 31.97
N ARG A 472 -3.31 22.03 32.34
CA ARG A 472 -3.14 23.38 31.79
C ARG A 472 -3.03 24.45 32.88
N ALA A 473 -2.30 25.53 32.61
CA ALA A 473 -2.20 26.70 33.49
C ALA A 473 -1.98 27.99 32.70
N ASN A 474 -2.51 29.12 33.17
CA ASN A 474 -2.34 30.41 32.49
C ASN A 474 -1.11 31.17 33.01
N SER A 475 -0.44 31.95 32.15
CA SER A 475 0.59 32.89 32.60
C SER A 475 0.10 33.75 33.77
N GLY A 476 0.91 33.79 34.84
CA GLY A 476 0.60 34.48 36.10
C GLY A 476 -0.15 33.66 37.15
N GLN A 477 -0.56 32.42 36.85
CA GLN A 477 -1.06 31.49 37.87
C GLN A 477 0.10 30.66 38.45
N PRO A 478 0.02 30.18 39.70
CA PRO A 478 0.98 29.21 40.23
C PRO A 478 0.94 27.91 39.44
N CYS A 479 2.11 27.35 39.14
CA CYS A 479 2.27 26.09 38.44
C CYS A 479 1.64 24.95 39.26
N PRO A 480 0.62 24.25 38.72
CA PRO A 480 -0.09 23.23 39.48
C PRO A 480 0.66 21.90 39.59
N TYR A 481 1.58 21.62 38.66
CA TYR A 481 2.36 20.37 38.62
C TYR A 481 3.79 20.66 38.14
N PRO A 482 4.84 20.13 38.82
CA PRO A 482 6.20 20.29 38.34
C PRO A 482 6.40 19.50 37.03
N GLY A 483 7.26 19.98 36.14
CA GLY A 483 7.64 19.26 34.93
C GLY A 483 7.72 20.14 33.69
N ALA A 484 7.73 19.52 32.52
CA ALA A 484 7.78 20.24 31.25
C ALA A 484 6.41 20.80 30.87
N TRP A 485 6.39 22.05 30.41
CA TRP A 485 5.23 22.78 29.95
C TRP A 485 5.50 23.39 28.58
N VAL A 486 4.50 23.44 27.70
CA VAL A 486 4.59 24.03 26.36
C VAL A 486 3.35 24.85 26.03
N CYS A 487 3.51 25.91 25.24
CA CYS A 487 2.40 26.66 24.64
C CYS A 487 2.20 26.19 23.20
N GLU A 488 1.07 25.53 22.92
CA GLU A 488 0.77 24.89 21.62
C GLU A 488 0.85 25.83 20.42
N TYR A 489 0.54 27.12 20.62
CA TYR A 489 0.51 28.13 19.56
C TYR A 489 1.75 29.03 19.51
N LYS A 490 2.78 28.73 20.32
CA LYS A 490 4.10 29.37 20.24
C LYS A 490 5.19 28.30 20.15
N PRO A 491 5.64 27.94 18.94
CA PRO A 491 6.70 26.95 18.75
C PRO A 491 7.97 27.33 19.53
N GLY A 492 8.63 26.35 20.14
CA GLY A 492 9.85 26.58 20.93
C GLY A 492 9.62 27.09 22.36
N SER A 493 8.37 27.23 22.81
CA SER A 493 8.00 27.70 24.15
C SER A 493 8.21 26.68 25.28
N LYS A 494 8.78 25.49 25.01
CA LYS A 494 8.93 24.43 26.02
C LYS A 494 9.80 24.90 27.19
N GLN A 495 9.29 24.79 28.42
CA GLN A 495 10.00 25.15 29.65
C GLN A 495 9.70 24.15 30.77
N VAL A 496 10.71 23.85 31.60
CA VAL A 496 10.51 23.09 32.83
C VAL A 496 10.19 24.06 33.96
N ILE A 497 9.04 23.87 34.62
CA ILE A 497 8.53 24.79 35.64
C ILE A 497 8.27 23.99 36.91
N GLU A 498 8.84 24.46 38.03
CA GLU A 498 8.62 23.84 39.35
C GLU A 498 7.22 24.14 39.89
N HIS A 499 6.73 23.27 40.77
CA HIS A 499 5.43 23.43 41.43
C HIS A 499 5.35 24.75 42.21
N GLY A 500 4.27 25.50 42.02
CA GLY A 500 3.99 26.76 42.71
C GLY A 500 4.67 28.01 42.11
N VAL A 501 5.62 27.84 41.19
CA VAL A 501 6.22 28.98 40.45
C VAL A 501 5.19 29.60 39.52
N LEU A 502 5.15 30.94 39.42
CA LEU A 502 4.22 31.60 38.51
C LEU A 502 4.53 31.24 37.05
N MET A 503 3.51 30.80 36.31
CA MET A 503 3.65 30.46 34.91
C MET A 503 4.12 31.69 34.11
N PRO A 504 5.21 31.61 33.33
CA PRO A 504 5.81 32.77 32.68
C PRO A 504 5.01 33.24 31.47
N THR A 505 5.30 34.45 31.01
CA THR A 505 4.89 34.96 29.69
C THR A 505 5.87 34.48 28.62
N VAL A 506 5.40 34.28 27.40
CA VAL A 506 6.27 33.96 26.24
C VAL A 506 6.27 35.18 25.32
N ASP A 507 7.45 35.74 25.06
CA ASP A 507 7.67 36.99 24.30
C ASP A 507 6.86 38.19 24.83
N GLY A 508 6.71 38.29 26.16
CA GLY A 508 5.95 39.36 26.81
C GLY A 508 4.42 39.19 26.78
N GLU A 509 3.92 38.13 26.15
CA GLU A 509 2.49 37.85 26.07
C GLU A 509 2.05 36.77 27.06
N ARG A 510 0.83 36.93 27.60
CA ARG A 510 0.19 35.89 28.42
C ARG A 510 -0.20 34.73 27.52
N VAL A 511 0.12 33.52 27.96
CA VAL A 511 -0.18 32.28 27.22
C VAL A 511 -0.87 31.25 28.10
N VAL A 512 -1.48 30.27 27.44
CA VAL A 512 -1.97 29.03 28.06
C VAL A 512 -0.88 27.97 27.92
N TRP A 513 -0.43 27.46 29.05
CA TRP A 513 0.56 26.39 29.13
C TRP A 513 -0.11 25.03 29.22
N LEU A 514 0.47 24.04 28.56
CA LEU A 514 0.09 22.62 28.58
C LEU A 514 1.22 21.80 29.19
N TRP A 515 0.92 20.99 30.20
CA TRP A 515 1.90 20.11 30.85
C TRP A 515 2.15 18.88 29.98
N MET A 516 3.43 18.55 29.81
CA MET A 516 3.92 17.48 28.92
C MET A 516 4.45 16.28 29.69
N GLY A 517 4.46 16.32 31.02
CA GLY A 517 4.99 15.27 31.88
C GLY A 517 6.16 15.72 32.75
N LEU A 518 6.61 14.80 33.61
CA LEU A 518 7.85 14.95 34.37
C LEU A 518 9.05 14.75 33.43
N GLU A 519 10.05 15.63 33.50
CA GLU A 519 11.37 15.36 32.91
C GLU A 519 12.35 14.99 34.02
N PRO A 520 13.21 13.97 33.81
CA PRO A 520 14.23 13.63 34.78
C PRO A 520 15.23 14.79 34.92
N SER A 521 15.54 15.12 36.16
CA SER A 521 16.49 16.16 36.58
C SER A 521 17.90 15.96 36.05
#